data_AF-A0A7X6GD87-F1
#
_entry.id   AF-A0A7X6GD87-F1
#
_cell.length_a   1.000
_cell.length_b   1.000
_cell.length_c   1.000
_cell.angle_alpha   90.00
_cell.angle_beta   90.00
_cell.angle_gamma   90.00
#
_symmetry.space_group_name_H-M   'P 1'
#
loop_
_entity.id
_entity.type
_entity.pdbx_description
1 polymer ?
#
loop_
_entity_poly.entity_id
_entity_poly.type
_entity_poly.pdbx_seq_one_letter_code
_entity_poly.pdbx_strand_id
1 'polypeptide(L)'
;MSESRITKSILERYEIYFNIDMQYQLARSNIQRSRNKTRFALINAARFGFISALVCEQIWGVTRAKALEFLGKLVSQEYLALVQTERAADRRIYVLTYKGAQFASEMMRLDVPFRSAKEPITQVNQNAIMHDSVLSFVLNEGINNKTSEGLAKPLWASFLTEMEFKRLYPSTTVKNVDGLVLLKTGEVAAVELEASFKRKTQHETTLIKLKDSLINDSPLYDKVFIITCSERINADTQRFYEQLLEELPNRFDRKTKQPLLTLHDAALLRDKIIFRTKFIAPIEQTFYR
;
A
#
# COMPACT_ATOMS: atom_id res chain seq x y z
N MET A 1 -33.23 6.91 16.56
CA MET A 1 -32.91 7.21 15.16
C MET A 1 -31.90 6.18 14.66
N SER A 2 -32.36 5.06 14.13
CA SER A 2 -31.48 4.01 13.60
C SER A 2 -32.18 3.29 12.45
N GLU A 3 -32.21 3.95 11.30
CA GLU A 3 -32.71 3.35 10.07
C GLU A 3 -31.67 3.54 8.98
N SER A 4 -31.46 2.48 8.18
CA SER A 4 -30.66 2.46 6.97
C SER A 4 -29.12 2.48 7.13
N ARG A 5 -28.55 1.49 7.83
CA ARG A 5 -27.29 0.89 7.34
C ARG A 5 -27.65 -0.26 6.40
N ILE A 6 -28.13 0.08 5.21
CA ILE A 6 -27.94 -0.80 4.06
C ILE A 6 -26.44 -1.05 4.03
N THR A 7 -26.04 -2.30 4.26
CA THR A 7 -24.65 -2.73 4.34
C THR A 7 -24.02 -2.43 2.99
N LYS A 8 -23.40 -1.25 2.86
CA LYS A 8 -22.67 -0.87 1.65
C LYS A 8 -21.76 -2.04 1.28
N SER A 9 -21.84 -2.46 0.02
CA SER A 9 -20.91 -3.45 -0.54
C SER A 9 -19.48 -3.00 -0.27
N ILE A 10 -18.53 -3.93 -0.23
CA ILE A 10 -17.11 -3.61 0.00
C ILE A 10 -16.64 -2.49 -0.95
N LEU A 11 -17.11 -2.51 -2.21
CA LEU A 11 -16.80 -1.50 -3.22
C LEU A 11 -17.33 -0.11 -2.85
N GLU A 12 -18.59 0.02 -2.45
CA GLU A 12 -19.20 1.31 -2.07
C GLU A 12 -18.54 1.94 -0.83
N ARG A 13 -17.83 1.14 -0.01
CA ARG A 13 -17.07 1.65 1.14
C ARG A 13 -15.77 2.33 0.72
N TYR A 14 -15.17 1.91 -0.39
CA TYR A 14 -13.84 2.32 -0.83
C TYR A 14 -13.83 3.14 -2.12
N GLU A 15 -14.98 3.27 -2.77
CA GLU A 15 -15.17 3.96 -4.05
C GLU A 15 -14.46 5.31 -4.12
N ILE A 16 -14.54 6.12 -3.06
CA ILE A 16 -13.92 7.44 -2.99
C ILE A 16 -12.40 7.43 -3.27
N TYR A 17 -11.71 6.37 -2.83
CA TYR A 17 -10.26 6.22 -3.05
C TYR A 17 -9.97 5.36 -4.28
N PHE A 18 -10.79 4.36 -4.59
CA PHE A 18 -10.60 3.56 -5.80
C PHE A 18 -10.85 4.33 -7.09
N ASN A 19 -11.63 5.41 -7.05
CA ASN A 19 -11.84 6.29 -8.20
C ASN A 19 -10.66 7.24 -8.51
N ILE A 20 -9.61 7.24 -7.68
CA ILE A 20 -8.40 8.01 -7.96
C ILE A 20 -7.58 7.30 -9.04
N ASP A 21 -7.50 7.89 -10.23
CA ASP A 21 -6.68 7.36 -11.33
C ASP A 21 -5.18 7.47 -11.02
N MET A 22 -4.57 6.32 -10.79
CA MET A 22 -3.13 6.17 -10.52
C MET A 22 -2.34 5.61 -11.72
N GLN A 23 -2.98 5.42 -12.87
CA GLN A 23 -2.28 4.89 -14.03
C GLN A 23 -1.36 5.97 -14.63
N TYR A 24 -0.07 5.68 -14.71
CA TYR A 24 0.89 6.56 -15.36
C TYR A 24 0.78 6.45 -16.88
N GLN A 25 0.28 7.52 -17.50
CA GLN A 25 0.14 7.59 -18.96
C GLN A 25 1.43 8.12 -19.59
N LEU A 26 2.05 7.32 -20.45
CA LEU A 26 3.16 7.80 -21.26
C LEU A 26 2.62 8.68 -22.40
N ALA A 27 3.23 9.86 -22.59
CA ALA A 27 2.84 10.80 -23.63
C ALA A 27 3.99 11.10 -24.60
N ARG A 28 3.64 11.24 -25.89
CA ARG A 28 4.57 11.65 -26.95
C ARG A 28 5.03 13.10 -26.76
N SER A 29 4.12 14.01 -26.44
CA SER A 29 4.42 15.42 -26.17
C SER A 29 5.19 15.59 -24.84
N ASN A 30 6.28 16.37 -24.87
CA ASN A 30 7.05 16.71 -23.68
C ASN A 30 6.23 17.49 -22.64
N ILE A 31 5.33 18.37 -23.09
CA ILE A 31 4.45 19.14 -22.21
C ILE A 31 3.50 18.18 -21.48
N GLN A 32 2.86 17.28 -22.22
CA GLN A 32 1.93 16.32 -21.61
C GLN A 32 2.67 15.33 -20.70
N ARG A 33 3.88 14.90 -21.08
CA ARG A 33 4.72 14.05 -20.23
C ARG A 33 5.08 14.73 -18.92
N SER A 34 5.45 16.01 -18.97
CA SER A 34 5.70 16.80 -17.76
C SER A 34 4.46 16.88 -16.88
N ARG A 35 3.28 17.15 -17.46
CA ARG A 35 2.00 17.19 -16.71
C ARG A 35 1.68 15.85 -16.05
N ASN A 36 1.84 14.74 -16.77
CA ASN A 36 1.58 13.40 -16.24
C ASN A 36 2.53 13.04 -15.09
N LYS A 37 3.81 13.40 -15.19
CA LYS A 37 4.78 13.23 -14.10
C LYS A 37 4.47 14.08 -12.87
N THR A 38 4.09 15.35 -13.08
CA THR A 38 3.65 16.23 -11.98
C THR A 38 2.44 15.64 -11.27
N ARG A 39 1.40 15.23 -12.02
CA ARG A 39 0.20 14.60 -11.46
C ARG A 39 0.55 13.34 -10.66
N PHE A 40 1.35 12.45 -11.24
CA PHE A 40 1.78 11.22 -10.59
C PHE A 40 2.53 11.50 -9.27
N ALA A 41 3.51 12.40 -9.28
CA ALA A 41 4.33 12.68 -8.10
C ALA A 41 3.52 13.30 -6.97
N LEU A 42 2.66 14.29 -7.28
CA LEU A 42 1.91 15.02 -6.26
C LEU A 42 0.76 14.19 -5.68
N ILE A 43 0.06 13.38 -6.50
CA ILE A 43 -0.96 12.47 -5.98
C ILE A 43 -0.32 11.39 -5.11
N ASN A 44 0.78 10.77 -5.52
CA ASN A 44 1.45 9.77 -4.67
C ASN A 44 1.94 10.39 -3.36
N ALA A 45 2.53 11.59 -3.40
CA ALA A 45 2.94 12.27 -2.17
C ALA A 45 1.75 12.59 -1.25
N ALA A 46 0.56 12.88 -1.78
CA ALA A 46 -0.65 13.07 -0.97
C ALA A 46 -1.12 11.77 -0.30
N ARG A 47 -1.00 10.64 -1.00
CA ARG A 47 -1.56 9.34 -0.57
C ARG A 47 -0.65 8.55 0.37
N PHE A 48 0.67 8.75 0.27
CA PHE A 48 1.69 8.10 1.13
C PHE A 48 2.37 9.08 2.10
N GLY A 49 2.07 10.37 2.01
CA GLY A 49 2.75 11.45 2.76
C GLY A 49 4.05 11.93 2.13
N PHE A 50 4.64 11.16 1.20
CA PHE A 50 5.83 11.53 0.45
C PHE A 50 5.92 10.79 -0.89
N ILE A 51 6.83 11.22 -1.76
CA ILE A 51 7.24 10.51 -2.97
C ILE A 51 8.76 10.30 -2.97
N SER A 52 9.20 9.14 -3.46
CA SER A 52 10.62 8.80 -3.62
C SER A 52 11.02 8.83 -5.11
N ALA A 53 12.30 9.09 -5.37
CA ALA A 53 12.81 9.07 -6.74
C ALA A 53 12.90 7.64 -7.30
N LEU A 54 13.08 6.64 -6.44
CA LEU A 54 12.98 5.20 -6.77
C LEU A 54 11.66 4.84 -7.44
N VAL A 55 10.54 5.20 -6.82
CA VAL A 55 9.19 4.92 -7.35
C VAL A 55 9.00 5.64 -8.68
N CYS A 56 9.42 6.90 -8.76
CA CYS A 56 9.35 7.68 -9.99
C CYS A 56 10.20 7.10 -11.12
N GLU A 57 11.42 6.63 -10.83
CA GLU A 57 12.32 6.03 -11.81
C GLU A 57 11.67 4.82 -12.48
N GLN A 58 11.18 3.89 -11.67
CA GLN A 58 10.59 2.64 -12.14
C GLN A 58 9.32 2.91 -12.95
N ILE A 59 8.39 3.69 -12.39
CA ILE A 59 7.08 3.91 -13.04
C ILE A 59 7.19 4.78 -14.28
N TRP A 60 8.08 5.78 -14.29
CA TRP A 60 8.28 6.63 -15.47
C TRP A 60 9.16 5.99 -16.54
N GLY A 61 9.85 4.89 -16.24
CA GLY A 61 10.83 4.27 -17.13
C GLY A 61 11.96 5.23 -17.51
N VAL A 62 12.49 5.96 -16.53
CA VAL A 62 13.61 6.89 -16.71
C VAL A 62 14.78 6.50 -15.83
N THR A 63 15.91 7.20 -15.93
CA THR A 63 17.03 7.01 -15.00
C THR A 63 16.78 7.73 -13.68
N ARG A 64 17.39 7.25 -12.59
CA ARG A 64 17.35 7.90 -11.27
C ARG A 64 17.68 9.40 -11.32
N ALA A 65 18.71 9.77 -12.09
CA ALA A 65 19.11 11.17 -12.28
C ALA A 65 17.98 12.03 -12.87
N LYS A 66 17.28 11.53 -13.89
CA LYS A 66 16.14 12.22 -14.51
C LYS A 66 14.92 12.30 -13.59
N ALA A 67 14.72 11.28 -12.74
CA ALA A 67 13.68 11.33 -11.72
C ALA A 67 13.98 12.42 -10.67
N LEU A 68 15.22 12.45 -10.16
CA LEU A 68 15.70 13.46 -9.21
C LEU A 68 15.63 14.89 -9.77
N GLU A 69 16.07 15.09 -11.01
CA GLU A 69 15.98 16.39 -11.70
C GLU A 69 14.53 16.88 -11.77
N PHE A 70 13.60 16.00 -12.15
CA PHE A 70 12.19 16.35 -12.24
C PHE A 70 11.59 16.68 -10.87
N LEU A 71 11.90 15.90 -9.83
CA LEU A 71 11.45 16.19 -8.47
C LEU A 71 12.07 17.51 -7.96
N GLY A 72 13.34 17.80 -8.28
CA GLY A 72 13.99 19.08 -8.00
C GLY A 72 13.29 20.26 -8.68
N LYS A 73 12.82 20.09 -9.92
CA LYS A 73 11.97 21.09 -10.58
C LYS A 73 10.68 21.34 -9.79
N LEU A 74 10.00 20.30 -9.31
CA LEU A 74 8.80 20.48 -8.48
C LEU A 74 9.10 21.18 -7.14
N VAL A 75 10.31 21.00 -6.59
CA VAL A 75 10.78 21.75 -5.43
C VAL A 75 10.97 23.23 -5.77
N SER A 76 11.64 23.56 -6.88
CA SER A 76 11.79 24.96 -7.33
C SER A 76 10.46 25.65 -7.65
N GLN A 77 9.44 24.87 -8.00
CA GLN A 77 8.08 25.34 -8.26
C GLN A 77 7.21 25.36 -6.99
N GLU A 78 7.80 25.07 -5.83
CA GLU A 78 7.17 25.04 -4.51
C GLU A 78 6.02 24.05 -4.38
N TYR A 79 5.95 23.00 -5.21
CA TYR A 79 4.97 21.93 -5.02
C TYR A 79 5.45 20.89 -4.02
N LEU A 80 6.77 20.69 -3.93
CA LEU A 80 7.40 19.74 -3.02
C LEU A 80 8.46 20.43 -2.16
N ALA A 81 8.70 19.88 -0.97
CA ALA A 81 9.86 20.17 -0.15
C ALA A 81 10.78 18.94 -0.13
N LEU A 82 12.07 19.15 -0.34
CA LEU A 82 13.10 18.12 -0.21
C LEU A 82 13.40 17.87 1.26
N VAL A 83 13.45 16.59 1.65
CA VAL A 83 13.79 16.17 3.00
C VAL A 83 14.92 15.15 2.95
N GLN A 84 16.01 15.42 3.66
CA GLN A 84 17.13 14.48 3.81
C GLN A 84 16.82 13.51 4.95
N THR A 85 17.10 12.22 4.75
CA THR A 85 16.84 11.17 5.75
C THR A 85 17.60 9.90 5.43
N GLU A 86 18.33 9.35 6.39
CA GLU A 86 19.01 8.05 6.27
C GLU A 86 18.04 6.85 6.24
N ARG A 87 16.73 7.09 6.46
CA ARG A 87 15.70 6.05 6.47
C ARG A 87 15.11 5.74 5.09
N ALA A 88 15.61 6.41 4.05
CA ALA A 88 15.28 6.14 2.64
C ALA A 88 16.53 5.69 1.89
N ALA A 89 16.38 4.79 0.93
CA ALA A 89 17.52 4.30 0.12
C ALA A 89 18.25 5.43 -0.65
N ASP A 90 17.52 6.45 -1.12
CA ASP A 90 18.08 7.63 -1.78
C ASP A 90 18.64 8.70 -0.83
N ARG A 91 18.63 8.42 0.48
CA ARG A 91 18.87 9.38 1.58
C ARG A 91 17.99 10.62 1.54
N ARG A 92 16.92 10.61 0.76
CA ARG A 92 16.00 11.72 0.60
C ARG A 92 14.60 11.27 0.22
N ILE A 93 13.63 12.09 0.58
CA ILE A 93 12.23 11.99 0.16
C ILE A 93 11.70 13.39 -0.17
N TYR A 94 10.54 13.45 -0.82
CA TYR A 94 9.89 14.70 -1.16
C TYR A 94 8.47 14.72 -0.59
N VAL A 95 8.17 15.72 0.23
CA VAL A 95 6.87 15.89 0.86
C VAL A 95 6.13 17.06 0.21
N LEU A 96 4.80 17.07 0.30
CA LEU A 96 4.01 18.17 -0.25
C LEU A 96 4.28 19.46 0.52
N THR A 97 4.23 20.58 -0.19
CA THR A 97 3.99 21.89 0.40
C THR A 97 2.47 22.16 0.45
N TYR A 98 2.05 23.31 0.99
CA TYR A 98 0.65 23.73 0.90
C TYR A 98 0.15 23.80 -0.54
N LYS A 99 0.95 24.40 -1.44
CA LYS A 99 0.65 24.48 -2.88
C LYS A 99 0.56 23.09 -3.53
N GLY A 100 1.45 22.18 -3.16
CA GLY A 100 1.39 20.78 -3.58
C GLY A 100 0.12 20.08 -3.13
N ALA A 101 -0.28 20.29 -1.87
CA ALA A 101 -1.50 19.71 -1.30
C ALA A 101 -2.77 20.25 -1.97
N GLN A 102 -2.85 21.56 -2.26
CA GLN A 102 -3.96 22.14 -3.02
C GLN A 102 -4.07 21.53 -4.41
N PHE A 103 -2.94 21.42 -5.13
CA PHE A 103 -2.92 20.76 -6.44
C PHE A 103 -3.41 19.30 -6.35
N ALA A 104 -2.91 18.53 -5.39
CA ALA A 104 -3.31 17.14 -5.21
C ALA A 104 -4.81 17.03 -4.88
N SER A 105 -5.32 17.93 -4.03
CA SER A 105 -6.73 18.00 -3.66
C SER A 105 -7.64 18.22 -4.87
N GLU A 106 -7.29 19.17 -5.75
CA GLU A 106 -8.01 19.41 -7.01
C GLU A 106 -8.00 18.18 -7.93
N MET A 107 -6.84 17.53 -8.07
CA MET A 107 -6.70 16.38 -8.97
C MET A 107 -7.38 15.11 -8.46
N MET A 108 -7.40 14.91 -7.14
CA MET A 108 -8.06 13.78 -6.49
C MET A 108 -9.56 14.04 -6.27
N ARG A 109 -9.99 15.31 -6.29
CA ARG A 109 -11.31 15.78 -5.85
C ARG A 109 -11.61 15.38 -4.40
N LEU A 110 -10.58 15.42 -3.56
CA LEU A 110 -10.63 15.05 -2.15
C LEU A 110 -9.80 16.02 -1.34
N ASP A 111 -10.26 16.35 -0.14
CA ASP A 111 -9.43 17.15 0.76
C ASP A 111 -8.14 16.40 1.13
N VAL A 112 -7.02 17.09 0.97
CA VAL A 112 -5.68 16.59 1.34
C VAL A 112 -5.23 17.39 2.55
N PRO A 113 -5.34 16.84 3.77
CA PRO A 113 -4.95 17.54 4.98
C PRO A 113 -3.49 17.96 4.91
N PHE A 114 -3.24 19.26 4.99
CA PHE A 114 -1.90 19.81 5.06
C PHE A 114 -1.68 20.42 6.44
N ARG A 115 -0.60 20.01 7.11
CA ARG A 115 -0.14 20.62 8.36
C ARG A 115 1.19 21.29 8.08
N SER A 116 1.18 22.62 8.13
CA SER A 116 2.41 23.38 8.05
C SER A 116 3.32 22.97 9.21
N ALA A 117 4.57 22.63 8.89
CA ALA A 117 5.56 22.25 9.87
C ALA A 117 6.85 23.02 9.58
N LYS A 118 7.48 23.53 10.65
CA LYS A 118 8.79 24.19 10.55
C LYS A 118 9.84 23.28 9.92
N GLU A 119 9.77 21.98 10.24
CA GLU A 119 10.62 20.94 9.67
C GLU A 119 9.77 19.95 8.87
N PRO A 120 9.90 19.90 7.53
CA PRO A 120 9.03 19.08 6.70
C PRO A 120 9.09 17.58 6.98
N ILE A 121 10.20 17.05 7.54
CA ILE A 121 10.32 15.65 7.95
C ILE A 121 9.29 15.25 9.02
N THR A 122 8.80 16.20 9.82
CA THR A 122 7.80 15.93 10.86
C THR A 122 6.40 15.67 10.31
N GLN A 123 6.19 15.91 9.01
CA GLN A 123 4.93 15.62 8.32
C GLN A 123 4.77 14.13 8.00
N VAL A 124 5.84 13.33 8.13
CA VAL A 124 5.83 11.90 7.80
C VAL A 124 6.21 11.04 9.00
N ASN A 125 5.69 9.80 9.03
CA ASN A 125 6.15 8.80 9.99
C ASN A 125 7.53 8.29 9.58
N GLN A 126 8.59 8.82 10.21
CA GLN A 126 9.96 8.50 9.86
C GLN A 126 10.29 6.99 9.96
N ASN A 127 9.67 6.29 10.90
CA ASN A 127 9.91 4.85 11.10
C ASN A 127 9.33 3.99 9.97
N ALA A 128 8.37 4.52 9.21
CA ALA A 128 7.72 3.81 8.11
C ALA A 128 8.29 4.19 6.73
N ILE A 129 9.22 5.14 6.61
CA ILE A 129 9.69 5.65 5.30
C ILE A 129 10.12 4.53 4.34
N MET A 130 10.95 3.59 4.80
CA MET A 130 11.40 2.49 3.94
C MET A 130 10.24 1.58 3.54
N HIS A 131 9.43 1.19 4.53
CA HIS A 131 8.25 0.35 4.34
C HIS A 131 7.28 0.98 3.32
N ASP A 132 6.92 2.24 3.52
CA ASP A 132 5.96 2.97 2.69
C ASP A 132 6.53 3.26 1.30
N SER A 133 7.86 3.39 1.17
CA SER A 133 8.51 3.50 -0.14
C SER A 133 8.35 2.22 -0.96
N VAL A 134 8.58 1.05 -0.33
CA VAL A 134 8.41 -0.25 -0.96
C VAL A 134 6.95 -0.51 -1.29
N LEU A 135 6.04 -0.21 -0.35
CA LEU A 135 4.61 -0.35 -0.55
C LEU A 135 4.10 0.55 -1.69
N SER A 136 4.54 1.81 -1.73
CA SER A 136 4.20 2.73 -2.82
C SER A 136 4.69 2.19 -4.16
N PHE A 137 5.90 1.64 -4.23
CA PHE A 137 6.41 0.98 -5.43
C PHE A 137 5.52 -0.20 -5.83
N VAL A 138 5.23 -1.12 -4.92
CA VAL A 138 4.37 -2.29 -5.17
C VAL A 138 3.01 -1.87 -5.73
N LEU A 139 2.31 -0.97 -5.02
CA LEU A 139 0.95 -0.52 -5.37
C LEU A 139 0.91 0.16 -6.75
N ASN A 140 1.90 1.00 -7.06
CA ASN A 140 1.99 1.64 -8.36
C ASN A 140 2.43 0.66 -9.46
N GLU A 141 3.38 -0.24 -9.20
CA GLU A 141 3.82 -1.26 -10.17
C GLU A 141 2.66 -2.18 -10.55
N GLY A 142 1.81 -2.58 -9.61
CA GLY A 142 0.68 -3.43 -9.95
C GLY A 142 -0.34 -2.76 -10.87
N ILE A 143 -0.60 -1.46 -10.73
CA ILE A 143 -1.45 -0.69 -11.68
C ILE A 143 -0.75 -0.52 -13.02
N ASN A 144 0.55 -0.22 -12.99
CA ASN A 144 1.34 0.10 -14.18
C ASN A 144 2.01 -1.12 -14.83
N ASN A 145 1.69 -2.33 -14.34
CA ASN A 145 2.32 -3.57 -14.78
C ASN A 145 2.12 -3.80 -16.28
N LYS A 146 3.18 -4.25 -16.94
CA LYS A 146 3.20 -4.56 -18.37
C LYS A 146 3.63 -6.01 -18.62
N THR A 147 3.35 -6.51 -19.82
CA THR A 147 3.97 -7.74 -20.34
C THR A 147 5.42 -7.46 -20.77
N SER A 148 6.17 -8.51 -21.08
CA SER A 148 7.51 -8.40 -21.70
C SER A 148 7.50 -7.60 -23.01
N GLU A 149 6.39 -7.61 -23.73
CA GLU A 149 6.15 -6.86 -24.97
C GLU A 149 5.71 -5.40 -24.72
N GLY A 150 5.63 -4.98 -23.45
CA GLY A 150 5.23 -3.62 -23.07
C GLY A 150 3.72 -3.37 -23.07
N LEU A 151 2.89 -4.39 -23.28
CA LEU A 151 1.43 -4.27 -23.26
C LEU A 151 0.92 -4.12 -21.82
N ALA A 152 -0.06 -3.24 -21.60
CA ALA A 152 -0.65 -3.03 -20.29
C ALA A 152 -1.31 -4.31 -19.76
N LYS A 153 -0.84 -4.80 -18.60
CA LYS A 153 -1.39 -5.95 -17.89
C LYS A 153 -1.49 -5.65 -16.39
N PRO A 154 -2.33 -4.69 -15.97
CA PRO A 154 -2.48 -4.37 -14.55
C PRO A 154 -2.82 -5.61 -13.73
N LEU A 155 -2.16 -5.75 -12.57
CA LEU A 155 -2.44 -6.77 -11.56
C LEU A 155 -3.67 -6.39 -10.71
N TRP A 156 -3.90 -5.09 -10.54
CA TRP A 156 -5.10 -4.50 -9.96
C TRP A 156 -5.49 -3.23 -10.73
N ALA A 157 -6.77 -2.87 -10.65
CA ALA A 157 -7.35 -1.71 -11.30
C ALA A 157 -7.11 -0.41 -10.51
N SER A 158 -7.15 -0.49 -9.18
CA SER A 158 -6.92 0.65 -8.29
C SER A 158 -6.40 0.18 -6.93
N PHE A 159 -6.01 1.12 -6.08
CA PHE A 159 -5.60 0.84 -4.70
C PHE A 159 -6.06 1.93 -3.73
N LEU A 160 -5.96 1.62 -2.44
CA LEU A 160 -6.19 2.49 -1.28
C LEU A 160 -5.02 2.29 -0.29
N THR A 161 -4.49 3.35 0.31
CA THR A 161 -3.30 3.28 1.19
C THR A 161 -3.65 3.09 2.66
N GLU A 162 -2.71 2.64 3.51
CA GLU A 162 -2.93 2.52 4.96
C GLU A 162 -3.48 3.82 5.58
N MET A 163 -2.97 4.98 5.15
CA MET A 163 -3.44 6.29 5.62
C MET A 163 -4.92 6.52 5.31
N GLU A 164 -5.37 6.12 4.12
CA GLU A 164 -6.75 6.24 3.69
C GLU A 164 -7.63 5.21 4.41
N PHE A 165 -7.11 3.99 4.63
CA PHE A 165 -7.81 2.93 5.37
C PHE A 165 -8.08 3.36 6.82
N LYS A 166 -7.07 3.92 7.50
CA LYS A 166 -7.20 4.47 8.86
C LYS A 166 -8.19 5.62 8.96
N ARG A 167 -8.38 6.41 7.90
CA ARG A 167 -9.42 7.47 7.88
C ARG A 167 -10.83 6.88 7.83
N LEU A 168 -11.03 5.78 7.09
CA LEU A 168 -12.31 5.08 7.04
C LEU A 168 -12.59 4.28 8.32
N TYR A 169 -11.55 3.74 8.95
CA TYR A 169 -11.64 2.92 10.16
C TYR A 169 -10.70 3.46 11.25
N PRO A 170 -11.07 4.56 11.94
CA PRO A 170 -10.24 5.14 12.99
C PRO A 170 -10.20 4.30 14.28
N SER A 171 -11.05 3.28 14.39
CA SER A 171 -11.12 2.38 15.55
C SER A 171 -9.93 1.43 15.59
N THR A 172 -9.38 1.20 16.79
CA THR A 172 -8.33 0.19 17.04
C THR A 172 -8.84 -1.24 16.98
N THR A 173 -10.17 -1.44 16.89
CA THR A 173 -10.79 -2.76 16.79
C THR A 173 -10.61 -3.41 15.43
N VAL A 174 -10.42 -2.60 14.38
CA VAL A 174 -10.17 -3.10 13.02
C VAL A 174 -8.67 -3.23 12.83
N LYS A 175 -8.23 -4.36 12.27
CA LYS A 175 -6.83 -4.54 11.89
C LYS A 175 -6.49 -3.54 10.77
N ASN A 176 -5.53 -2.68 11.02
CA ASN A 176 -4.93 -1.88 9.94
C ASN A 176 -4.23 -2.81 8.95
N VAL A 177 -4.40 -2.52 7.67
CA VAL A 177 -3.74 -3.18 6.55
C VAL A 177 -2.90 -2.16 5.81
N ASP A 178 -1.77 -2.57 5.23
CA ASP A 178 -0.84 -1.65 4.57
C ASP A 178 -1.48 -1.01 3.33
N GLY A 179 -2.38 -1.72 2.66
CA GLY A 179 -3.26 -1.14 1.66
C GLY A 179 -4.38 -2.09 1.24
N LEU A 180 -5.25 -1.60 0.36
CA LEU A 180 -6.23 -2.42 -0.35
C LEU A 180 -6.03 -2.25 -1.85
N VAL A 181 -6.28 -3.30 -2.63
CA VAL A 181 -6.27 -3.26 -4.10
C VAL A 181 -7.59 -3.78 -4.65
N LEU A 182 -8.11 -3.10 -5.67
CA LEU A 182 -9.28 -3.54 -6.43
C LEU A 182 -8.83 -4.39 -7.61
N LEU A 183 -9.21 -5.66 -7.62
CA LEU A 183 -8.91 -6.57 -8.73
C LEU A 183 -9.85 -6.30 -9.91
N LYS A 184 -9.42 -6.70 -11.11
CA LYS A 184 -10.26 -6.62 -12.31
C LYS A 184 -11.53 -7.47 -12.23
N THR A 185 -11.54 -8.46 -11.34
CA THR A 185 -12.70 -9.31 -11.03
C THR A 185 -13.76 -8.58 -10.21
N GLY A 186 -13.47 -7.39 -9.67
CA GLY A 186 -14.31 -6.66 -8.73
C GLY A 186 -14.04 -7.02 -7.26
N GLU A 187 -13.22 -8.04 -7.00
CA GLU A 187 -12.81 -8.41 -5.64
C GLU A 187 -11.81 -7.39 -5.08
N VAL A 188 -11.85 -7.19 -3.76
CA VAL A 188 -10.91 -6.35 -3.02
C VAL A 188 -9.95 -7.24 -2.24
N ALA A 189 -8.65 -7.03 -2.41
CA ALA A 189 -7.61 -7.71 -1.65
C ALA A 189 -6.90 -6.74 -0.71
N ALA A 190 -6.75 -7.11 0.55
CA ALA A 190 -5.80 -6.43 1.43
C ALA A 190 -4.36 -6.74 1.01
N VAL A 191 -3.46 -5.81 1.24
CA VAL A 191 -2.03 -5.96 1.00
C VAL A 191 -1.31 -5.85 2.34
N GLU A 192 -0.42 -6.80 2.60
CA GLU A 192 0.48 -6.82 3.76
C GLU A 192 1.92 -6.95 3.26
N LEU A 193 2.77 -6.01 3.67
CA LEU A 193 4.18 -6.00 3.31
C LEU A 193 5.02 -6.54 4.48
N GLU A 194 5.73 -7.64 4.22
CA GLU A 194 6.63 -8.27 5.16
C GLU A 194 8.09 -7.97 4.79
N ALA A 195 8.63 -6.93 5.43
CA ALA A 195 9.97 -6.42 5.18
C ALA A 195 11.04 -6.96 6.15
N SER A 196 10.65 -7.72 7.18
CA SER A 196 11.58 -8.24 8.18
C SER A 196 11.15 -9.61 8.71
N PHE A 197 12.11 -10.34 9.28
CA PHE A 197 11.81 -11.59 9.99
C PHE A 197 10.97 -11.30 11.23
N LYS A 198 9.87 -12.05 11.37
CA LYS A 198 8.97 -11.99 12.51
C LYS A 198 8.96 -13.33 13.22
N ARG A 199 8.66 -13.31 14.52
CA ARG A 199 8.49 -14.54 15.32
C ARG A 199 7.14 -15.16 15.00
N LYS A 200 7.03 -16.48 15.18
CA LYS A 200 5.77 -17.23 15.04
C LYS A 200 4.59 -16.59 15.79
N THR A 201 4.81 -16.08 17.01
CA THR A 201 3.78 -15.40 17.81
C THR A 201 3.24 -14.11 17.18
N GLN A 202 4.07 -13.40 16.41
CA GLN A 202 3.63 -12.21 15.66
C GLN A 202 2.75 -12.64 14.47
N HIS A 203 3.12 -13.70 13.76
CA HIS A 203 2.28 -14.26 12.69
C HIS A 203 0.95 -14.82 13.20
N GLU A 204 0.95 -15.46 14.38
CA GLU A 204 -0.28 -15.90 15.06
C GLU A 204 -1.22 -14.71 15.31
N THR A 205 -0.69 -13.61 15.85
CA THR A 205 -1.46 -12.39 16.09
C THR A 205 -2.03 -11.83 14.78
N THR A 206 -1.25 -11.84 13.70
CA THR A 206 -1.71 -11.42 12.37
C THR A 206 -2.84 -12.29 11.86
N LEU A 207 -2.72 -13.63 11.91
CA LEU A 207 -3.75 -14.56 11.43
C LEU A 207 -5.08 -14.40 12.17
N ILE A 208 -5.04 -14.26 13.50
CA ILE A 208 -6.26 -14.04 14.30
C ILE A 208 -6.95 -12.75 13.88
N LYS A 209 -6.19 -11.65 13.72
CA LYS A 209 -6.75 -10.36 13.29
C LYS A 209 -7.28 -10.39 11.85
N LEU A 210 -6.64 -11.15 10.97
CA LEU A 210 -7.08 -11.31 9.59
C LEU A 210 -8.42 -12.06 9.53
N LYS A 211 -8.59 -13.13 10.33
CA LYS A 211 -9.89 -13.83 10.45
C LYS A 211 -11.02 -12.84 10.70
N ASP A 212 -10.87 -11.95 11.68
CA ASP A 212 -11.91 -11.00 12.06
C ASP A 212 -12.27 -10.01 10.94
N SER A 213 -11.36 -9.74 10.01
CA SER A 213 -11.59 -8.81 8.90
C SER A 213 -12.02 -9.49 7.61
N LEU A 214 -11.80 -10.80 7.49
CA LEU A 214 -11.91 -11.58 6.25
C LEU A 214 -13.07 -12.59 6.23
N ILE A 215 -13.47 -13.08 7.41
CA ILE A 215 -14.41 -14.21 7.56
C ILE A 215 -15.69 -13.81 8.32
N ASN A 216 -15.70 -12.68 9.02
CA ASN A 216 -16.89 -12.19 9.73
C ASN A 216 -18.07 -11.85 8.80
N ASP A 217 -19.28 -11.75 9.36
CA ASP A 217 -20.55 -11.47 8.65
C ASP A 217 -20.53 -10.19 7.78
N SER A 218 -19.63 -9.26 8.08
CA SER A 218 -19.37 -8.07 7.27
C SER A 218 -17.86 -7.96 6.99
N PRO A 219 -17.33 -8.72 6.02
CA PRO A 219 -15.92 -8.69 5.67
C PRO A 219 -15.51 -7.30 5.16
N LEU A 220 -14.24 -6.95 5.36
CA LEU A 220 -13.65 -5.70 4.88
C LEU A 220 -12.97 -5.88 3.51
N TYR A 221 -12.59 -7.11 3.17
CA TYR A 221 -11.96 -7.47 1.91
C TYR A 221 -12.16 -8.96 1.65
N ASP A 222 -11.98 -9.38 0.41
CA ASP A 222 -12.26 -10.75 -0.03
C ASP A 222 -11.08 -11.70 0.18
N LYS A 223 -9.86 -11.17 0.12
CA LYS A 223 -8.59 -11.91 0.27
C LYS A 223 -7.45 -11.03 0.76
N VAL A 224 -6.30 -11.65 1.07
CA VAL A 224 -5.09 -10.95 1.54
C VAL A 224 -3.91 -11.35 0.65
N PHE A 225 -3.18 -10.36 0.17
CA PHE A 225 -1.91 -10.54 -0.52
C PHE A 225 -0.77 -10.28 0.45
N ILE A 226 0.03 -11.33 0.71
CA ILE A 226 1.28 -11.20 1.43
C ILE A 226 2.39 -10.94 0.43
N ILE A 227 3.05 -9.80 0.56
CA ILE A 227 4.19 -9.40 -0.27
C ILE A 227 5.39 -9.33 0.64
N THR A 228 6.45 -10.04 0.31
CA THR A 228 7.67 -10.09 1.12
C THR A 228 8.80 -9.37 0.40
N CYS A 229 9.75 -8.81 1.16
CA CYS A 229 10.89 -8.10 0.56
C CYS A 229 12.08 -9.00 0.20
N SER A 230 12.05 -10.30 0.54
CA SER A 230 13.09 -11.26 0.16
C SER A 230 12.57 -12.70 0.16
N GLU A 231 13.23 -13.57 -0.59
CA GLU A 231 12.89 -15.01 -0.64
C GLU A 231 13.02 -15.70 0.72
N ARG A 232 14.00 -15.27 1.55
CA ARG A 232 14.20 -15.85 2.88
C ARG A 232 13.04 -15.51 3.82
N ILE A 233 12.58 -14.26 3.78
CA ILE A 233 11.41 -13.82 4.57
C ILE A 233 10.15 -14.52 4.04
N ASN A 234 10.02 -14.68 2.72
CA ASN A 234 8.90 -15.40 2.12
C ASN A 234 8.79 -16.85 2.64
N ALA A 235 9.88 -17.61 2.54
CA ALA A 235 9.91 -19.01 2.96
C ALA A 235 9.60 -19.16 4.46
N ASP A 236 10.16 -18.29 5.30
CA ASP A 236 9.92 -18.34 6.74
C ASP A 236 8.47 -17.96 7.11
N THR A 237 7.92 -16.96 6.44
CA THR A 237 6.52 -16.53 6.64
C THR A 237 5.54 -17.63 6.22
N GLN A 238 5.75 -18.25 5.06
CA GLN A 238 4.93 -19.37 4.58
C GLN A 238 4.98 -20.53 5.58
N ARG A 239 6.18 -20.94 5.99
CA ARG A 239 6.39 -22.01 6.97
C ARG A 239 5.64 -21.74 8.28
N PHE A 240 5.71 -20.52 8.82
CA PHE A 240 4.97 -20.19 10.03
C PHE A 240 3.46 -20.16 9.83
N TYR A 241 2.97 -19.64 8.69
CA TYR A 241 1.54 -19.62 8.40
C TYR A 241 0.98 -21.04 8.27
N GLU A 242 1.68 -21.94 7.57
CA GLU A 242 1.31 -23.35 7.46
C GLU A 242 1.20 -24.02 8.83
N GLN A 243 2.25 -23.93 9.64
CA GLN A 243 2.25 -24.50 10.99
C GLN A 243 1.13 -23.92 11.87
N LEU A 244 0.91 -22.61 11.83
CA LEU A 244 -0.13 -21.97 12.64
C LEU A 244 -1.54 -22.36 12.20
N LEU A 245 -1.78 -22.50 10.90
CA LEU A 245 -3.08 -22.93 10.38
C LEU A 245 -3.38 -24.41 10.69
N GLU A 246 -2.38 -25.21 11.04
CA GLU A 246 -2.55 -26.57 11.59
C GLU A 246 -2.72 -26.57 13.11
N GLU A 247 -1.97 -25.73 13.83
CA GLU A 247 -1.94 -25.71 15.29
C GLU A 247 -3.13 -24.96 15.92
N LEU A 248 -3.53 -23.82 15.38
CA LEU A 248 -4.52 -22.92 16.00
C LEU A 248 -5.93 -23.55 16.15
N PRO A 249 -6.39 -24.44 15.26
CA PRO A 249 -7.62 -25.20 15.49
C PRO A 249 -7.62 -26.07 16.75
N ASN A 250 -6.43 -26.47 17.21
CA ASN A 250 -6.25 -27.33 18.38
C ASN A 250 -5.82 -26.55 19.64
N ARG A 251 -5.67 -25.22 19.53
CA ARG A 251 -5.28 -24.35 20.65
C ARG A 251 -6.48 -23.56 21.15
N PHE A 252 -6.76 -23.65 22.45
CA PHE A 252 -7.95 -23.07 23.05
C PHE A 252 -7.65 -21.77 23.78
N ASP A 253 -8.52 -20.77 23.60
CA ASP A 253 -8.52 -19.56 24.41
C ASP A 253 -8.88 -19.90 25.86
N ARG A 254 -8.08 -19.42 26.80
CA ARG A 254 -8.20 -19.79 28.22
C ARG A 254 -9.51 -19.32 28.84
N LYS A 255 -10.08 -18.20 28.36
CA LYS A 255 -11.27 -17.55 28.90
C LYS A 255 -12.55 -18.16 28.31
N THR A 256 -12.62 -18.25 27.00
CA THR A 256 -13.82 -18.71 26.28
C THR A 256 -13.89 -20.23 26.16
N LYS A 257 -12.77 -20.94 26.37
CA LYS A 257 -12.62 -22.40 26.13
C LYS A 257 -12.95 -22.82 24.69
N GLN A 258 -12.95 -21.87 23.76
CA GLN A 258 -13.13 -22.11 22.34
C GLN A 258 -11.77 -22.17 21.64
N PRO A 259 -11.63 -22.90 20.52
CA PRO A 259 -10.40 -22.90 19.76
C PRO A 259 -10.15 -21.51 19.17
N LEU A 260 -8.88 -21.12 19.03
CA LEU A 260 -8.48 -19.80 18.51
C LEU A 260 -8.92 -19.61 17.05
N LEU A 261 -8.94 -20.70 16.28
CA LEU A 261 -9.56 -20.81 14.97
C LEU A 261 -10.46 -22.04 14.93
N THR A 262 -11.55 -22.03 14.19
CA THR A 262 -12.21 -23.29 13.82
C THR A 262 -11.45 -23.96 12.66
N LEU A 263 -11.66 -25.25 12.42
CA LEU A 263 -11.12 -25.93 11.22
C LEU A 263 -11.59 -25.25 9.93
N HIS A 264 -12.84 -24.75 9.94
CA HIS A 264 -13.40 -23.99 8.83
C HIS A 264 -12.67 -22.66 8.62
N ASP A 265 -12.43 -21.90 9.71
CA ASP A 265 -11.68 -20.64 9.63
C ASP A 265 -10.28 -20.86 9.06
N ALA A 266 -9.57 -21.90 9.54
CA ALA A 266 -8.23 -22.21 9.05
C ALA A 266 -8.22 -22.59 7.57
N ALA A 267 -9.23 -23.32 7.09
CA ALA A 267 -9.38 -23.63 5.66
C ALA A 267 -9.65 -22.37 4.83
N LEU A 268 -10.54 -21.48 5.29
CA LEU A 268 -10.83 -20.22 4.61
C LEU A 268 -9.61 -19.29 4.59
N LEU A 269 -8.86 -19.18 5.69
CA LEU A 269 -7.62 -18.40 5.72
C LEU A 269 -6.59 -18.95 4.74
N ARG A 270 -6.45 -20.28 4.64
CA ARG A 270 -5.53 -20.93 3.68
C ARG A 270 -5.87 -20.60 2.23
N ASP A 271 -7.16 -20.56 1.89
CA ASP A 271 -7.63 -20.23 0.53
C ASP A 271 -7.48 -18.73 0.22
N LYS A 272 -7.80 -17.87 1.20
CA LYS A 272 -7.87 -16.42 1.00
C LYS A 272 -6.55 -15.69 1.23
N ILE A 273 -5.54 -16.31 1.83
CA ILE A 273 -4.19 -15.71 1.99
C ILE A 273 -3.32 -16.16 0.82
N ILE A 274 -2.85 -15.19 0.04
CA ILE A 274 -2.10 -15.46 -1.19
C ILE A 274 -0.75 -14.74 -1.17
N PHE A 275 0.32 -15.52 -1.26
CA PHE A 275 1.68 -14.96 -1.36
C PHE A 275 1.95 -14.46 -2.78
N ARG A 276 2.42 -13.21 -2.90
CA ARG A 276 2.68 -12.53 -4.17
C ARG A 276 4.19 -12.34 -4.36
N THR A 277 4.86 -13.41 -4.75
CA THR A 277 6.33 -13.45 -4.90
C THR A 277 6.87 -12.64 -6.08
N LYS A 278 6.03 -12.27 -7.04
CA LYS A 278 6.42 -11.48 -8.23
C LYS A 278 7.18 -10.18 -7.90
N PHE A 279 6.91 -9.57 -6.74
CA PHE A 279 7.53 -8.31 -6.35
C PHE A 279 8.87 -8.48 -5.65
N ILE A 280 9.25 -9.67 -5.20
CA ILE A 280 10.46 -9.88 -4.38
C ILE A 280 11.71 -9.36 -5.10
N ALA A 281 12.01 -9.89 -6.29
CA ALA A 281 13.21 -9.48 -7.02
C ALA A 281 13.22 -7.98 -7.41
N PRO A 282 12.12 -7.39 -7.93
CA PRO A 282 12.04 -5.96 -8.16
C PRO A 282 12.25 -5.09 -6.90
N ILE A 283 11.72 -5.52 -5.74
CA ILE A 283 11.92 -4.83 -4.47
C ILE A 283 13.39 -4.89 -4.06
N GLU A 284 14.00 -6.08 -4.07
CA GLU A 284 15.42 -6.25 -3.71
C GLU A 284 16.32 -5.38 -4.60
N GLN A 285 16.09 -5.39 -5.92
CA GLN A 285 16.88 -4.62 -6.87
C GLN A 285 16.70 -3.11 -6.69
N THR A 286 15.49 -2.66 -6.37
CA THR A 286 15.21 -1.21 -6.31
C THR A 286 15.67 -0.63 -4.98
N PHE A 287 15.48 -1.35 -3.87
CA PHE A 287 15.57 -0.77 -2.53
C PHE A 287 16.72 -1.29 -1.68
N TYR A 288 17.29 -2.46 -1.99
CA TYR A 288 18.27 -3.15 -1.13
C TYR A 288 19.61 -3.45 -1.81
N ARG A 289 19.79 -3.09 -3.09
CA ARG A 289 21.03 -3.19 -3.85
C ARG A 289 21.48 -1.82 -4.33
#